data_AF-A0A7L3JY09-F1
#
_entry.id   AF-A0A7L3JY09-F1
#
_cell.length_a   1.000
_cell.length_b   1.000
_cell.length_c   1.000
_cell.angle_alpha   90.00
_cell.angle_beta   90.00
_cell.angle_gamma   90.00
#
_symmetry.space_group_name_H-M   'P 1'
#
loop_
_entity.id
_entity.type
_entity.pdbx_description
1 polymer ?
#
loop_
_entity_poly.entity_id
_entity_poly.type
_entity_poly.pdbx_seq_one_letter_code
_entity_poly.pdbx_strand_id
1 'polypeptide(L)'
;PPPPRDRCWHDGGQFCYSWEEDAELRLSLEPPAAPGTECYGVRWSPLRPDVTLKDCFSMANVSWYGGPSIRAQRWPLNGAESPAQPLVSGDLGTNPDSFGPVLERYFLGSTGVTVTVAPDVPLLLSLESHRQFCLETPAGREEPLHYQLCRPFLPPPVPTLPNVPSTSRGIFPPCRSPIWRYHGPEGSAARIQRGLRSLVRRLKRHRLQEGIVALGERGTAVLAAADPVPSERRRRQAPALVEPLELSITLSPYAAVTSPLFLRSLRGGEAAGYWLSRQPRPGGSSIPLLTTWKGQLCARLNVTSGAALRWYLARARRLRQALGAAYVAFEGVEGNSFLELDVPAPAELAGDGYTEVLAAALATLGNGTIISAGTR
;
A
#
# COMPACT_ATOMS: atom_id res chain seq x y z
N PRO A 1 38.20 9.03 -7.54
CA PRO A 1 37.60 10.39 -7.46
C PRO A 1 38.41 11.22 -6.47
N PRO A 2 38.65 12.52 -6.73
CA PRO A 2 39.34 13.40 -5.77
C PRO A 2 38.55 13.50 -4.46
N PRO A 3 39.21 13.76 -3.31
CA PRO A 3 38.54 13.88 -2.02
C PRO A 3 37.61 15.10 -2.03
N PRO A 4 36.41 15.00 -1.43
CA PRO A 4 35.44 16.09 -1.44
C PRO A 4 35.96 17.29 -0.63
N ARG A 5 35.59 18.50 -1.06
CA ARG A 5 35.91 19.74 -0.33
C ARG A 5 34.74 20.12 0.58
N ASP A 6 35.04 20.37 1.86
CA ASP A 6 34.09 20.99 2.79
C ASP A 6 33.94 22.48 2.46
N ARG A 7 32.70 22.94 2.25
CA ARG A 7 32.38 24.32 1.87
C ARG A 7 31.47 25.06 2.83
N CYS A 8 30.94 24.42 3.87
CA CYS A 8 29.86 25.00 4.69
C CYS A 8 30.20 25.11 6.19
N TRP A 9 31.44 24.88 6.61
CA TRP A 9 31.85 24.99 8.02
C TRP A 9 31.86 26.45 8.49
N HIS A 10 30.68 27.03 8.65
CA HIS A 10 30.50 28.39 9.15
C HIS A 10 29.70 28.43 10.46
N ASP A 11 28.79 27.48 10.71
CA ASP A 11 27.89 27.51 11.89
C ASP A 11 27.86 26.21 12.74
N GLY A 12 28.75 25.25 12.52
CA GLY A 12 28.92 24.05 13.37
C GLY A 12 27.78 23.02 13.38
N GLY A 13 26.64 23.32 12.73
CA GLY A 13 25.48 22.42 12.61
C GLY A 13 25.22 21.88 11.21
N GLN A 14 26.04 22.24 10.22
CA GLN A 14 25.91 21.81 8.83
C GLN A 14 27.28 21.42 8.25
N PHE A 15 27.31 20.30 7.53
CA PHE A 15 28.48 19.85 6.76
C PHE A 15 28.09 19.76 5.29
N CYS A 16 28.89 20.31 4.38
CA CYS A 16 28.65 20.20 2.95
C CYS A 16 29.87 19.65 2.23
N TYR A 17 29.70 18.54 1.53
CA TYR A 17 30.73 17.95 0.68
C TYR A 17 30.33 18.09 -0.77
N SER A 18 31.28 18.46 -1.63
CA SER A 18 31.05 18.58 -3.07
C SER A 18 31.99 17.65 -3.84
N TRP A 19 31.43 16.87 -4.75
CA TRP A 19 32.15 16.10 -5.76
C TRP A 19 32.03 16.83 -7.08
N GLU A 20 32.95 17.78 -7.29
CA GLU A 20 33.08 18.57 -8.53
C GLU A 20 31.74 19.02 -9.14
N GLU A 21 31.35 18.41 -10.27
CA GLU A 21 30.14 18.65 -11.06
C GLU A 21 29.16 17.47 -11.01
N ASP A 22 29.35 16.50 -10.11
CA ASP A 22 28.50 15.31 -10.04
C ASP A 22 27.41 15.45 -8.99
N ALA A 23 27.80 15.74 -7.75
CA ALA A 23 26.87 15.77 -6.63
C ALA A 23 27.35 16.66 -5.47
N GLU A 24 26.37 17.18 -4.73
CA GLU A 24 26.57 17.87 -3.45
C GLU A 24 25.88 17.09 -2.33
N LEU A 25 26.59 16.80 -1.25
CA LEU A 25 26.06 16.24 0.00
C LEU A 25 25.94 17.34 1.03
N ARG A 26 24.77 17.47 1.65
CA ARG A 26 24.53 18.30 2.82
C ARG A 26 24.06 17.44 3.99
N LEU A 27 24.67 17.64 5.15
CA LEU A 27 24.33 17.00 6.42
C LEU A 27 23.88 18.10 7.38
N SER A 28 22.63 18.05 7.84
CA SER A 28 22.09 18.94 8.87
C SER A 28 21.94 18.21 10.18
N LEU A 29 22.41 18.79 11.30
CA LEU A 29 22.07 18.27 12.62
C LEU A 29 20.59 18.57 12.89
N GLU A 30 19.81 17.52 13.12
CA GLU A 30 18.39 17.65 13.46
C GLU A 30 18.20 17.75 14.98
N PRO A 31 17.18 18.50 15.45
CA PRO A 31 16.87 18.54 16.87
C PRO A 31 16.57 17.13 17.40
N PRO A 32 17.04 16.78 18.61
CA PRO A 32 16.97 15.42 19.12
C PRO A 32 15.51 14.99 19.28
N ALA A 33 15.10 13.96 18.53
CA ALA A 33 13.77 13.37 18.63
C ALA A 33 13.54 12.65 19.96
N ALA A 34 14.61 12.21 20.62
CA ALA A 34 14.62 11.55 21.92
C ALA A 34 15.89 11.91 22.71
N PRO A 35 15.82 11.96 24.06
CA PRO A 35 17.01 12.17 24.88
C PRO A 35 18.02 11.04 24.63
N GLY A 36 19.29 11.40 24.44
CA GLY A 36 20.33 10.41 24.21
C GLY A 36 20.52 9.98 22.75
N THR A 37 19.89 10.65 21.78
CA THR A 37 20.04 10.37 20.34
C THR A 37 20.51 11.59 19.58
N GLU A 38 21.44 11.39 18.65
CA GLU A 38 21.89 12.40 17.68
C GLU A 38 21.39 12.01 16.29
N CYS A 39 20.75 12.95 15.59
CA CYS A 39 20.14 12.71 14.28
C CYS A 39 20.67 13.70 13.25
N TYR A 40 20.86 13.22 12.02
CA TYR A 40 21.34 14.00 10.90
C TYR A 40 20.39 13.84 9.71
N GLY A 41 19.96 14.96 9.13
CA GLY A 41 19.32 15.01 7.83
C GLY A 41 20.38 14.92 6.75
N VAL A 42 20.34 13.87 5.94
CA VAL A 42 21.26 13.65 4.82
C VAL A 42 20.57 14.02 3.53
N ARG A 43 21.16 14.93 2.75
CA ARG A 43 20.63 15.36 1.45
C ARG A 43 21.72 15.35 0.40
N TRP A 44 21.60 14.43 -0.54
CA TRP A 44 22.37 14.40 -1.77
C TRP A 44 21.61 15.12 -2.88
N SER A 45 22.27 16.02 -3.59
CA SER A 45 21.69 16.76 -4.72
C SER A 45 22.55 16.49 -5.96
N PRO A 46 21.96 16.01 -7.07
CA PRO A 46 22.71 15.82 -8.31
C PRO A 46 23.02 17.20 -8.90
N LEU A 47 24.23 17.37 -9.44
CA LEU A 47 24.61 18.61 -10.13
C LEU A 47 24.37 18.52 -11.64
N ARG A 48 24.09 17.31 -12.16
CA ARG A 48 23.72 17.05 -13.55
C ARG A 48 22.59 16.02 -13.65
N PRO A 49 21.71 16.11 -14.67
CA PRO A 49 20.57 15.19 -14.84
C PRO A 49 20.95 13.73 -15.18
N ASP A 50 22.17 13.48 -15.65
CA ASP A 50 22.68 12.13 -15.96
C ASP A 50 23.24 11.39 -14.72
N VAL A 51 23.41 12.09 -13.60
CA VAL A 51 23.96 11.51 -12.37
C VAL A 51 22.87 10.80 -11.59
N THR A 52 23.07 9.50 -11.38
CA THR A 52 22.27 8.70 -10.44
C THR A 52 22.96 8.70 -9.09
N LEU A 53 22.28 9.20 -8.06
CA LEU A 53 22.80 9.22 -6.70
C LEU A 53 22.55 7.85 -6.07
N LYS A 54 23.55 7.32 -5.37
CA LYS A 54 23.49 6.02 -4.70
C LYS A 54 24.24 6.09 -3.38
N ASP A 55 23.56 5.76 -2.29
CA ASP A 55 24.16 5.65 -0.96
C ASP A 55 23.92 4.25 -0.38
N CYS A 56 24.97 3.61 0.12
CA CYS A 56 24.99 2.20 0.48
C CYS A 56 25.42 1.99 1.94
N PHE A 57 24.67 1.14 2.64
CA PHE A 57 24.89 0.81 4.03
C PHE A 57 25.41 -0.61 4.17
N SER A 58 26.63 -0.73 4.69
CA SER A 58 27.31 -2.01 4.85
C SER A 58 26.60 -2.92 5.85
N MET A 59 26.53 -4.20 5.50
CA MET A 59 26.09 -5.30 6.37
C MET A 59 27.27 -5.98 7.08
N ALA A 60 28.50 -5.51 6.86
CA ALA A 60 29.68 -6.04 7.54
C ALA A 60 29.62 -5.70 9.03
N ASN A 61 29.52 -6.73 9.88
CA ASN A 61 29.42 -6.62 11.35
C ASN A 61 28.17 -5.89 11.88
N VAL A 62 27.18 -5.64 11.03
CA VAL A 62 25.91 -5.00 11.42
C VAL A 62 24.75 -5.83 10.89
N SER A 63 23.85 -6.23 11.79
CA SER A 63 22.59 -6.86 11.39
C SER A 63 21.53 -5.78 11.21
N TRP A 64 20.88 -5.75 10.05
CA TRP A 64 19.85 -4.78 9.70
C TRP A 64 18.46 -5.39 9.83
N TYR A 65 17.52 -4.62 10.35
CA TYR A 65 16.11 -4.98 10.57
C TYR A 65 15.21 -3.91 9.98
N GLY A 66 13.98 -4.27 9.60
CA GLY A 66 13.02 -3.36 8.96
C GLY A 66 13.10 -3.45 7.44
N GLY A 67 12.76 -2.36 6.76
CA GLY A 67 12.67 -2.29 5.30
C GLY A 67 11.34 -2.82 4.73
N PRO A 68 11.25 -2.95 3.39
CA PRO A 68 10.07 -3.52 2.75
C PRO A 68 9.88 -4.99 3.09
N SER A 69 8.63 -5.42 3.11
CA SER A 69 8.30 -6.84 3.00
C SER A 69 8.74 -7.38 1.63
N ILE A 70 9.31 -8.57 1.63
CA ILE A 70 9.69 -9.32 0.42
C ILE A 70 9.16 -10.75 0.51
N ARG A 71 9.03 -11.44 -0.64
CA ARG A 71 8.50 -12.81 -0.67
C ARG A 71 9.27 -13.78 0.21
N ALA A 72 10.60 -13.77 0.11
CA ALA A 72 11.49 -14.57 0.95
C ALA A 72 11.95 -13.75 2.16
N GLN A 73 11.00 -13.31 3.00
CA GLN A 73 11.31 -12.48 4.17
C GLN A 73 12.33 -13.17 5.09
N ARG A 74 13.43 -12.47 5.37
CA ARG A 74 14.44 -12.90 6.34
C ARG A 74 14.56 -11.87 7.46
N TRP A 75 14.86 -12.35 8.65
CA TRP A 75 15.15 -11.54 9.82
C TRP A 75 16.45 -12.07 10.44
N PRO A 76 17.56 -11.32 10.43
CA PRO A 76 17.73 -9.96 9.89
C PRO A 76 17.63 -9.87 8.35
N LEU A 77 17.50 -8.66 7.83
CA LEU A 77 17.46 -8.31 6.40
C LEU A 77 18.73 -8.75 5.65
N ASN A 78 19.83 -9.02 6.36
CA ASN A 78 21.14 -9.32 5.76
C ASN A 78 21.13 -10.44 4.71
N GLY A 79 20.27 -11.45 4.84
CA GLY A 79 20.18 -12.55 3.87
C GLY A 79 19.19 -12.29 2.72
N ALA A 80 18.59 -11.11 2.66
CA ALA A 80 17.66 -10.71 1.61
C ALA A 80 18.41 -10.30 0.34
N GLU A 81 17.75 -10.48 -0.80
CA GLU A 81 18.28 -10.11 -2.10
C GLU A 81 17.17 -9.49 -2.93
N SER A 82 17.48 -8.36 -3.58
CA SER A 82 16.55 -7.63 -4.44
C SER A 82 17.36 -6.76 -5.40
N PRO A 83 17.11 -6.82 -6.72
CA PRO A 83 17.66 -5.82 -7.64
C PRO A 83 17.15 -4.42 -7.27
N ALA A 84 17.83 -3.40 -7.79
CA ALA A 84 17.37 -2.02 -7.65
C ALA A 84 15.98 -1.86 -8.26
N GLN A 85 14.99 -1.56 -7.42
CA GLN A 85 13.62 -1.37 -7.86
C GLN A 85 12.90 -0.32 -7.00
N PRO A 86 11.85 0.35 -7.53
CA PRO A 86 11.14 1.39 -6.79
C PRO A 86 10.63 0.91 -5.44
N LEU A 87 10.88 1.68 -4.38
CA LEU A 87 10.40 1.39 -3.03
C LEU A 87 8.92 1.79 -2.90
N VAL A 88 8.05 0.94 -3.45
CA VAL A 88 6.60 1.12 -3.58
C VAL A 88 5.87 -0.13 -3.09
N SER A 89 4.71 0.04 -2.44
CA SER A 89 3.91 -1.08 -1.95
C SER A 89 3.33 -1.90 -3.11
N GLY A 90 3.46 -3.22 -3.01
CA GLY A 90 3.01 -4.16 -4.05
C GLY A 90 2.29 -5.39 -3.49
N ASP A 91 1.74 -6.20 -4.38
CA ASP A 91 1.12 -7.49 -4.06
C ASP A 91 2.05 -8.63 -4.50
N LEU A 92 2.73 -9.25 -3.53
CA LEU A 92 3.66 -10.38 -3.73
C LEU A 92 3.01 -11.62 -4.37
N GLY A 93 1.68 -11.74 -4.30
CA GLY A 93 0.94 -12.79 -5.00
C GLY A 93 0.88 -12.58 -6.51
N THR A 94 0.93 -11.33 -6.97
CA THR A 94 0.90 -10.97 -8.39
C THR A 94 2.30 -10.71 -8.96
N ASN A 95 3.15 -10.03 -8.20
CA ASN A 95 4.52 -9.74 -8.56
C ASN A 95 5.46 -10.21 -7.43
N PRO A 96 5.93 -11.46 -7.47
CA PRO A 96 6.71 -12.04 -6.37
C PRO A 96 8.09 -11.42 -6.19
N ASP A 97 8.61 -10.75 -7.22
CA ASP A 97 9.94 -10.15 -7.23
C ASP A 97 9.90 -8.68 -6.76
N SER A 98 8.71 -8.09 -6.61
CA SER A 98 8.55 -6.74 -6.08
C SER A 98 8.58 -6.69 -4.55
N PHE A 99 8.57 -5.48 -4.01
CA PHE A 99 8.24 -5.28 -2.60
C PHE A 99 6.77 -5.57 -2.33
N GLY A 100 6.51 -6.01 -1.11
CA GLY A 100 5.20 -6.40 -0.67
C GLY A 100 4.38 -5.25 -0.07
N PRO A 101 3.23 -5.60 0.51
CA PRO A 101 2.25 -4.62 0.91
C PRO A 101 2.63 -3.82 2.16
N VAL A 102 3.51 -4.38 3.00
CA VAL A 102 4.07 -3.69 4.16
C VAL A 102 5.38 -3.07 3.72
N LEU A 103 5.40 -1.74 3.65
CA LEU A 103 6.53 -0.95 3.19
C LEU A 103 7.03 -0.06 4.32
N GLU A 104 8.03 -0.51 5.08
CA GLU A 104 8.66 0.31 6.11
C GLU A 104 9.89 0.99 5.53
N ARG A 105 9.85 2.33 5.44
CA ARG A 105 10.99 3.15 5.04
C ARG A 105 11.93 3.43 6.21
N TYR A 106 12.16 2.40 7.02
CA TYR A 106 12.91 2.45 8.27
C TYR A 106 13.80 1.21 8.37
N PHE A 107 15.09 1.43 8.60
CA PHE A 107 16.10 0.40 8.77
C PHE A 107 16.83 0.59 10.09
N LEU A 108 16.88 -0.45 10.90
CA LEU A 108 17.52 -0.47 12.21
C LEU A 108 18.74 -1.40 12.18
N GLY A 109 19.92 -0.85 12.43
CA GLY A 109 21.15 -1.62 12.61
C GLY A 109 21.29 -2.13 14.03
N SER A 110 21.94 -3.28 14.21
CA SER A 110 22.24 -3.88 15.52
C SER A 110 23.14 -3.01 16.41
N THR A 111 23.80 -2.01 15.84
CA THR A 111 24.57 -0.98 16.56
C THR A 111 23.69 0.15 17.12
N GLY A 112 22.38 0.12 16.86
CA GLY A 112 21.41 1.16 17.23
C GLY A 112 21.28 2.28 16.20
N VAL A 113 22.10 2.29 15.13
CA VAL A 113 21.98 3.27 14.04
C VAL A 113 20.68 3.01 13.27
N THR A 114 19.97 4.09 12.93
CA THR A 114 18.73 4.01 12.14
C THR A 114 18.83 4.83 10.88
N VAL A 115 18.31 4.29 9.77
CA VAL A 115 18.13 5.00 8.50
C VAL A 115 16.64 5.09 8.24
N THR A 116 16.12 6.30 8.10
CA THR A 116 14.69 6.55 7.83
C THR A 116 14.56 7.39 6.57
N VAL A 117 13.68 6.99 5.66
CA VAL A 117 13.38 7.76 4.46
C VAL A 117 11.94 8.27 4.54
N ALA A 118 11.72 9.54 4.21
CA ALA A 118 10.38 10.10 4.17
C ALA A 118 9.51 9.42 3.08
N PRO A 119 8.18 9.30 3.26
CA PRO A 119 7.29 8.63 2.31
C PRO A 119 7.24 9.24 0.91
N ASP A 120 7.45 10.55 0.80
CA ASP A 120 7.35 11.34 -0.43
C ASP A 120 8.59 11.26 -1.32
N VAL A 121 9.72 10.78 -0.81
CA VAL A 121 10.98 10.68 -1.56
C VAL A 121 10.94 9.49 -2.53
N PRO A 122 11.00 9.70 -3.85
CA PRO A 122 11.05 8.60 -4.81
C PRO A 122 12.47 8.02 -4.81
N LEU A 123 12.60 6.73 -4.52
CA LEU A 123 13.89 6.05 -4.57
C LEU A 123 13.75 4.60 -5.00
N LEU A 124 14.86 4.06 -5.48
CA LEU A 124 15.06 2.64 -5.70
C LEU A 124 15.80 2.06 -4.49
N LEU A 125 15.36 0.90 -4.03
CA LEU A 125 16.07 0.12 -3.02
C LEU A 125 16.68 -1.10 -3.70
N SER A 126 17.97 -1.34 -3.46
CA SER A 126 18.65 -2.59 -3.80
C SER A 126 19.15 -3.28 -2.54
N LEU A 127 19.06 -4.62 -2.52
CA LEU A 127 19.53 -5.47 -1.42
C LEU A 127 20.55 -6.45 -1.98
N GLU A 128 21.81 -6.31 -1.56
CA GLU A 128 22.89 -7.23 -1.86
C GLU A 128 23.15 -8.11 -0.64
N SER A 129 22.74 -9.38 -0.73
CA SER A 129 22.82 -10.36 0.35
C SER A 129 24.21 -10.38 1.00
N HIS A 130 24.22 -10.19 2.33
CA HIS A 130 25.39 -10.13 3.21
C HIS A 130 26.42 -9.04 2.90
N ARG A 131 26.12 -8.12 1.97
CA ARG A 131 27.03 -7.04 1.57
C ARG A 131 26.51 -5.69 2.03
N GLN A 132 25.37 -5.27 1.51
CA GLN A 132 24.82 -3.92 1.73
C GLN A 132 23.38 -3.80 1.25
N PHE A 133 22.69 -2.76 1.72
CA PHE A 133 21.52 -2.23 1.00
C PHE A 133 21.83 -0.82 0.53
N CYS A 134 21.25 -0.42 -0.61
CA CYS A 134 21.49 0.91 -1.16
C CYS A 134 20.20 1.65 -1.50
N LEU A 135 20.21 2.95 -1.24
CA LEU A 135 19.17 3.90 -1.64
C LEU A 135 19.67 4.63 -2.89
N GLU A 136 18.90 4.58 -3.96
CA GLU A 136 19.30 5.10 -5.27
C GLU A 136 18.22 6.03 -5.84
N THR A 137 18.60 7.10 -6.55
CA THR A 137 17.63 7.91 -7.29
C THR A 137 17.22 7.21 -8.58
N PRO A 138 15.98 7.41 -9.07
CA PRO A 138 15.63 6.99 -10.42
C PRO A 138 16.49 7.72 -11.46
N ALA A 139 17.01 6.99 -12.45
CA ALA A 139 17.83 7.58 -13.50
C ALA A 139 17.05 8.64 -14.32
N GLY A 140 17.76 9.68 -14.77
CA GLY A 140 17.20 10.74 -15.62
C GLY A 140 16.25 11.70 -14.90
N ARG A 141 16.30 11.76 -13.56
CA ARG A 141 15.58 12.74 -12.75
C ARG A 141 16.57 13.55 -11.91
N GLU A 142 16.43 14.87 -11.92
CA GLU A 142 17.16 15.79 -11.03
C GLU A 142 16.55 15.81 -9.62
N GLU A 143 16.18 14.64 -9.11
CA GLU A 143 15.59 14.52 -7.77
C GLU A 143 16.71 14.29 -6.73
N PRO A 144 16.69 15.04 -5.61
CA PRO A 144 17.65 14.83 -4.54
C PRO A 144 17.32 13.55 -3.76
N LEU A 145 18.36 12.82 -3.34
CA LEU A 145 18.21 11.73 -2.39
C LEU A 145 18.24 12.30 -0.97
N HIS A 146 17.17 12.09 -0.21
CA HIS A 146 17.05 12.60 1.15
C HIS A 146 16.59 11.53 2.13
N TYR A 147 17.29 11.42 3.27
CA TYR A 147 16.96 10.50 4.35
C TYR A 147 17.54 11.01 5.68
N GLN A 148 17.12 10.41 6.78
CA GLN A 148 17.58 10.74 8.13
C GLN A 148 18.38 9.59 8.72
N LEU A 149 19.54 9.92 9.31
CA LEU A 149 20.39 8.99 10.03
C LEU A 149 20.35 9.35 11.52
N CYS A 150 20.01 8.41 12.39
CA CYS A 150 20.13 8.63 13.84
C CYS A 150 21.05 7.63 14.48
N ARG A 151 21.80 8.08 15.48
CA ARG A 151 22.72 7.28 16.29
C ARG A 151 22.47 7.56 17.77
N PRO A 152 22.33 6.53 18.60
CA PRO A 152 22.24 6.71 20.05
C PRO A 152 23.64 6.99 20.64
N PHE A 153 23.72 7.84 21.67
CA PHE A 153 24.98 8.13 22.38
C PHE A 153 25.49 6.93 23.20
N LEU A 154 24.59 6.02 23.59
CA LEU A 154 24.89 4.76 24.26
C LEU A 154 24.24 3.61 23.49
N PRO A 155 24.94 2.47 23.25
CA PRO A 155 24.31 1.31 22.64
C PRO A 155 23.13 0.89 23.54
N PRO A 156 21.88 0.87 23.03
CA PRO A 156 20.76 0.50 23.87
C PRO A 156 20.90 -0.99 24.27
N PRO A 157 20.57 -1.38 25.50
CA PRO A 157 20.67 -2.77 25.95
C PRO A 157 19.78 -3.73 25.12
N VAL A 158 18.77 -3.18 24.43
CA VAL A 158 17.91 -3.83 23.44
C VAL A 158 17.62 -2.79 22.35
N PRO A 159 17.69 -3.12 21.05
CA PRO A 159 17.22 -2.23 19.99
C PRO A 159 15.72 -1.94 20.21
N THR A 160 15.39 -0.84 20.86
CA THR A 160 14.01 -0.37 20.96
C THR A 160 13.69 0.34 19.66
N LEU A 161 12.63 -0.09 18.95
CA LEU A 161 12.10 0.73 17.87
C LEU A 161 11.81 2.13 18.47
N PRO A 162 12.31 3.21 17.87
CA PRO A 162 11.88 4.55 18.24
C PRO A 162 10.36 4.60 18.10
N ASN A 163 9.71 5.42 18.92
CA ASN A 163 8.32 5.78 18.71
C ASN A 163 8.23 6.47 17.33
N VAL A 164 8.09 5.69 16.27
CA VAL A 164 7.48 6.16 15.03
C VAL A 164 6.18 6.80 15.50
N PRO A 165 5.85 8.04 15.10
CA PRO A 165 4.57 8.64 15.42
C PRO A 165 3.48 7.79 14.77
N SER A 166 3.08 6.73 15.47
CA SER A 166 2.00 5.87 15.09
C SER A 166 0.75 6.70 15.32
N THR A 167 0.23 7.31 14.26
CA THR A 167 -1.12 7.86 14.25
C THR A 167 -2.19 6.78 14.44
N SER A 168 -1.82 5.50 14.59
CA SER A 168 -2.71 4.43 15.03
C SER A 168 -3.03 4.51 16.52
N ARG A 169 -3.76 5.55 16.92
CA ARG A 169 -4.62 5.48 18.10
C ARG A 169 -5.72 4.45 17.82
N GLY A 170 -5.56 3.27 18.41
CA GLY A 170 -6.60 2.24 18.44
C GLY A 170 -6.14 0.95 17.79
N ILE A 171 -5.94 -0.08 18.62
CA ILE A 171 -5.93 -1.47 18.17
C ILE A 171 -7.27 -1.71 17.45
N PHE A 172 -7.22 -2.01 16.16
CA PHE A 172 -8.39 -2.26 15.31
C PHE A 172 -9.26 -3.38 15.93
N PRO A 173 -10.58 -3.19 16.10
CA PRO A 173 -11.51 -4.21 16.61
C PRO A 173 -11.41 -5.62 15.97
N PRO A 174 -11.20 -5.78 14.64
CA PRO A 174 -11.19 -7.11 14.01
C PRO A 174 -10.01 -8.01 14.40
N CYS A 175 -8.96 -7.51 15.08
CA CYS A 175 -7.89 -8.37 15.57
C CYS A 175 -8.29 -9.25 16.77
N ARG A 176 -9.44 -8.98 17.41
CA ARG A 176 -9.92 -9.72 18.59
C ARG A 176 -10.90 -10.85 18.27
N SER A 177 -11.39 -10.95 17.03
CA SER A 177 -12.44 -11.89 16.66
C SER A 177 -12.01 -12.75 15.48
N PRO A 178 -12.34 -14.06 15.46
CA PRO A 178 -11.95 -14.93 14.36
C PRO A 178 -12.65 -14.52 13.06
N ILE A 179 -11.92 -14.57 11.94
CA ILE A 179 -12.45 -14.28 10.61
C ILE A 179 -12.70 -15.59 9.86
N TRP A 180 -13.97 -15.89 9.60
CA TRP A 180 -14.42 -17.07 8.87
C TRP A 180 -14.57 -16.74 7.39
N ARG A 181 -13.57 -17.07 6.57
CA ARG A 181 -13.63 -16.85 5.12
C ARG A 181 -14.58 -17.85 4.44
N TYR A 182 -15.53 -17.35 3.65
CA TYR A 182 -16.43 -18.18 2.87
C TYR A 182 -15.81 -18.56 1.51
N HIS A 183 -15.45 -19.83 1.34
CA HIS A 183 -14.90 -20.42 0.11
C HIS A 183 -15.94 -21.24 -0.69
N GLY A 184 -17.23 -20.91 -0.57
CA GLY A 184 -18.27 -21.73 -1.23
C GLY A 184 -18.23 -21.66 -2.75
N PRO A 185 -18.96 -22.57 -3.41
CA PRO A 185 -18.89 -22.78 -4.85
C PRO A 185 -19.35 -21.54 -5.64
N GLU A 186 -18.74 -21.35 -6.81
CA GLU A 186 -19.21 -20.37 -7.79
C GLU A 186 -20.67 -20.69 -8.21
N GLY A 187 -21.46 -19.65 -8.46
CA GLY A 187 -22.84 -19.81 -8.87
C GLY A 187 -23.72 -18.60 -8.57
N SER A 188 -25.04 -18.79 -8.73
CA SER A 188 -26.03 -17.73 -8.54
C SER A 188 -26.06 -17.17 -7.12
N ALA A 189 -26.60 -15.96 -6.98
CA ALA A 189 -26.78 -15.30 -5.68
C ALA A 189 -27.52 -16.21 -4.66
N ALA A 190 -28.52 -16.97 -5.11
CA ALA A 190 -29.24 -17.92 -4.26
C ALA A 190 -28.33 -19.05 -3.73
N ARG A 191 -27.38 -19.55 -4.53
CA ARG A 191 -26.41 -20.57 -4.09
C ARG A 191 -25.46 -20.02 -3.04
N ILE A 192 -24.95 -18.80 -3.25
CA ILE A 192 -24.08 -18.10 -2.30
C ILE A 192 -24.79 -17.89 -0.96
N GLN A 193 -26.01 -17.36 -0.99
CA GLN A 193 -26.81 -17.15 0.22
C GLN A 193 -27.09 -18.45 0.98
N ARG A 194 -27.43 -19.55 0.27
CA ARG A 194 -27.60 -20.87 0.90
C ARG A 194 -26.31 -21.37 1.53
N GLY A 195 -25.17 -21.18 0.86
CA GLY A 195 -23.86 -21.57 1.36
C GLY A 195 -23.46 -20.78 2.61
N LEU A 196 -23.67 -19.46 2.63
CA LEU A 196 -23.43 -18.62 3.80
C LEU A 196 -24.28 -19.08 5.00
N ARG A 197 -25.57 -19.35 4.80
CA ARG A 197 -26.45 -19.92 5.85
C ARG A 197 -25.99 -21.30 6.32
N SER A 198 -25.43 -22.12 5.42
CA SER A 198 -24.88 -23.43 5.78
C SER A 198 -23.60 -23.29 6.62
N LEU A 199 -22.71 -22.36 6.26
CA LEU A 199 -21.50 -22.05 7.02
C LEU A 199 -21.84 -21.57 8.43
N VAL A 200 -22.73 -20.59 8.56
CA VAL A 200 -23.20 -20.06 9.86
C VAL A 200 -23.79 -21.19 10.73
N ARG A 201 -24.62 -22.07 10.15
CA ARG A 201 -25.17 -23.22 10.88
C ARG A 201 -24.09 -24.23 11.31
N ARG A 202 -23.03 -24.43 10.53
CA ARG A 202 -21.89 -25.26 10.94
C ARG A 202 -21.13 -24.63 12.10
N LEU A 203 -20.80 -23.33 12.01
CA LEU A 203 -20.13 -22.60 13.07
C LEU A 203 -20.91 -22.67 14.39
N LYS A 204 -22.23 -22.48 14.33
CA LYS A 204 -23.12 -22.65 15.50
C LYS A 204 -23.08 -24.05 16.10
N ARG A 205 -23.13 -25.10 15.27
CA ARG A 205 -23.03 -26.50 15.73
C ARG A 205 -21.71 -26.81 16.44
N HIS A 206 -20.62 -26.18 16.02
CA HIS A 206 -19.29 -26.35 16.62
C HIS A 206 -18.98 -25.35 17.75
N ARG A 207 -19.97 -24.57 18.22
CA ARG A 207 -19.80 -23.53 19.26
C ARG A 207 -18.81 -22.42 18.88
N LEU A 208 -18.65 -22.15 17.58
CA LEU A 208 -17.82 -21.08 17.02
C LEU A 208 -18.68 -19.88 16.63
N GLN A 209 -19.43 -19.35 17.60
CA GLN A 209 -20.49 -18.36 17.35
C GLN A 209 -19.99 -16.92 17.32
N GLU A 210 -18.77 -16.68 17.77
CA GLU A 210 -18.11 -15.38 17.72
C GLU A 210 -17.30 -15.25 16.44
N GLY A 211 -17.27 -14.04 15.87
CA GLY A 211 -16.44 -13.77 14.70
C GLY A 211 -17.12 -13.06 13.55
N ILE A 212 -16.32 -12.81 12.52
CA ILE A 212 -16.72 -12.12 11.30
C ILE A 212 -16.75 -13.15 10.17
N VAL A 213 -17.88 -13.32 9.51
CA VAL A 213 -17.97 -14.10 8.27
C VAL A 213 -17.57 -13.20 7.11
N ALA A 214 -16.45 -13.50 6.46
CA ALA A 214 -15.93 -12.71 5.34
C ALA A 214 -16.38 -13.30 3.99
N LEU A 215 -17.09 -12.48 3.21
CA LEU A 215 -17.48 -12.76 1.83
C LEU A 215 -16.50 -12.10 0.85
N GLY A 216 -15.79 -12.92 0.08
CA GLY A 216 -14.84 -12.44 -0.91
C GLY A 216 -15.48 -11.65 -2.07
N GLU A 217 -14.62 -10.91 -2.78
CA GLU A 217 -14.96 -9.97 -3.87
C GLU A 217 -15.93 -10.53 -4.91
N ARG A 218 -15.64 -11.73 -5.45
CA ARG A 218 -16.50 -12.41 -6.44
C ARG A 218 -17.91 -12.65 -5.89
N GLY A 219 -18.00 -13.09 -4.63
CA GLY A 219 -19.28 -13.32 -3.96
C GLY A 219 -20.07 -12.03 -3.77
N THR A 220 -19.40 -10.97 -3.33
CA THR A 220 -19.99 -9.62 -3.21
C THR A 220 -20.50 -9.13 -4.57
N ALA A 221 -19.72 -9.30 -5.64
CA ALA A 221 -20.11 -8.88 -6.99
C ALA A 221 -21.35 -9.60 -7.50
N VAL A 222 -21.44 -10.92 -7.31
CA VAL A 222 -22.63 -11.71 -7.69
C VAL A 222 -23.87 -11.28 -6.91
N LEU A 223 -23.74 -11.07 -5.59
CA LEU A 223 -24.86 -10.58 -4.77
C LEU A 223 -25.27 -9.15 -5.12
N ALA A 224 -24.31 -8.31 -5.53
CA ALA A 224 -24.55 -6.94 -5.97
C ALA A 224 -25.23 -6.85 -7.34
N ALA A 225 -25.01 -7.84 -8.22
CA ALA A 225 -25.58 -7.88 -9.56
C ALA A 225 -26.99 -8.50 -9.59
N ALA A 226 -27.37 -9.26 -8.56
CA ALA A 226 -28.72 -9.79 -8.43
C ALA A 226 -29.74 -8.64 -8.27
N ASP A 227 -30.85 -8.74 -8.99
CA ASP A 227 -31.85 -7.67 -9.07
C ASP A 227 -32.36 -7.22 -7.68
N PRO A 228 -32.67 -5.92 -7.51
CA PRO A 228 -33.28 -5.41 -6.29
C PRO A 228 -34.69 -5.97 -6.16
N VAL A 229 -34.84 -7.05 -5.39
CA VAL A 229 -36.16 -7.46 -4.87
C VAL A 229 -36.71 -6.31 -4.01
N PRO A 230 -37.99 -5.92 -4.15
CA PRO A 230 -38.60 -4.80 -3.44
C PRO A 230 -38.31 -4.83 -1.93
N SER A 231 -38.03 -3.65 -1.40
CA SER A 231 -37.56 -3.33 -0.03
C SER A 231 -38.34 -4.04 1.10
N GLU A 232 -39.63 -4.32 0.92
CA GLU A 232 -40.45 -5.00 1.93
C GLU A 232 -40.08 -6.47 2.18
N ARG A 233 -39.61 -7.20 1.15
CA ARG A 233 -39.13 -8.59 1.31
C ARG A 233 -37.69 -8.68 1.79
N ARG A 234 -36.93 -7.57 1.73
CA ARG A 234 -35.48 -7.54 2.05
C ARG A 234 -35.21 -7.74 3.54
N ARG A 235 -36.05 -7.24 4.45
CA ARG A 235 -35.92 -7.53 5.90
C ARG A 235 -36.10 -9.02 6.24
N ARG A 236 -36.78 -9.80 5.39
CA ARG A 236 -36.99 -11.26 5.57
C ARG A 236 -35.96 -12.13 4.82
N GLN A 237 -35.22 -11.57 3.85
CA GLN A 237 -34.29 -12.32 2.98
C GLN A 237 -32.84 -11.83 3.00
N ALA A 238 -32.56 -10.66 3.58
CA ALA A 238 -31.20 -10.34 4.01
C ALA A 238 -30.69 -11.53 4.83
N PRO A 239 -29.42 -11.93 4.70
CA PRO A 239 -28.86 -12.90 5.63
C PRO A 239 -28.93 -12.23 7.00
N ALA A 240 -30.02 -12.47 7.73
CA ALA A 240 -30.11 -12.23 9.15
C ALA A 240 -29.10 -13.22 9.74
N LEU A 241 -27.82 -12.84 9.71
CA LEU A 241 -26.83 -13.45 10.54
C LEU A 241 -27.33 -13.21 11.95
N VAL A 242 -27.94 -14.26 12.49
CA VAL A 242 -28.40 -14.30 13.86
C VAL A 242 -27.17 -14.08 14.72
N GLU A 243 -27.15 -13.01 15.51
CA GLU A 243 -26.09 -12.67 16.48
C GLU A 243 -25.54 -13.94 17.16
N PRO A 244 -24.21 -14.09 17.28
CA PRO A 244 -23.17 -13.04 17.29
C PRO A 244 -22.30 -12.88 16.02
N LEU A 245 -22.59 -13.60 14.92
CA LEU A 245 -21.71 -13.54 13.74
C LEU A 245 -22.00 -12.28 12.91
N GLU A 246 -20.98 -11.47 12.64
CA GLU A 246 -21.10 -10.28 11.79
C GLU A 246 -20.67 -10.57 10.35
N LEU A 247 -21.29 -9.94 9.34
CA LEU A 247 -20.90 -10.10 7.94
C LEU A 247 -19.90 -9.03 7.52
N SER A 248 -18.80 -9.43 6.90
CA SER A 248 -17.88 -8.55 6.17
C SER A 248 -17.96 -8.84 4.67
N ILE A 249 -18.07 -7.80 3.85
CA ILE A 249 -18.04 -7.92 2.38
C ILE A 249 -16.74 -7.36 1.84
N THR A 250 -16.17 -8.03 0.84
CA THR A 250 -14.94 -7.56 0.18
C THR A 250 -15.25 -6.80 -1.10
N LEU A 251 -14.60 -5.67 -1.30
CA LEU A 251 -14.53 -4.88 -2.53
C LEU A 251 -13.08 -4.70 -2.96
N SER A 252 -12.87 -4.39 -4.23
CA SER A 252 -11.57 -3.99 -4.77
C SER A 252 -11.74 -2.71 -5.60
N PRO A 253 -10.68 -1.93 -5.88
CA PRO A 253 -10.74 -0.83 -6.82
C PRO A 253 -10.72 -1.31 -8.28
N TYR A 254 -10.76 -2.62 -8.52
CA TYR A 254 -10.75 -3.22 -9.84
C TYR A 254 -12.14 -3.60 -10.31
N ALA A 255 -12.35 -3.53 -11.61
CA ALA A 255 -13.53 -4.06 -12.26
C ALA A 255 -13.14 -4.85 -13.50
N ALA A 256 -13.46 -6.14 -13.49
CA ALA A 256 -13.29 -6.99 -14.66
C ALA A 256 -14.03 -6.39 -15.87
N VAL A 257 -13.41 -6.40 -17.03
CA VAL A 257 -13.99 -5.83 -18.26
C VAL A 257 -15.29 -6.53 -18.68
N THR A 258 -15.47 -7.78 -18.25
CA THR A 258 -16.69 -8.57 -18.47
C THR A 258 -17.77 -8.33 -17.40
N SER A 259 -17.47 -7.57 -16.34
CA SER A 259 -18.41 -7.37 -15.24
C SER A 259 -19.56 -6.44 -15.63
N PRO A 260 -20.79 -6.69 -15.13
CA PRO A 260 -21.90 -5.75 -15.31
C PRO A 260 -21.59 -4.35 -14.76
N LEU A 261 -20.73 -4.25 -13.74
CA LEU A 261 -20.29 -2.97 -13.19
C LEU A 261 -19.54 -2.15 -14.25
N PHE A 262 -18.52 -2.75 -14.86
CA PHE A 262 -17.71 -2.08 -15.88
C PHE A 262 -18.57 -1.73 -17.10
N LEU A 263 -19.32 -2.68 -17.63
CA LEU A 263 -20.17 -2.46 -18.81
C LEU A 263 -21.26 -1.40 -18.59
N ARG A 264 -21.89 -1.35 -17.41
CA ARG A 264 -22.87 -0.30 -17.08
C ARG A 264 -22.21 1.06 -16.91
N SER A 265 -20.99 1.10 -16.37
CA SER A 265 -20.26 2.37 -16.27
C SER A 265 -20.13 2.99 -17.67
N LEU A 266 -19.66 2.24 -18.66
CA LEU A 266 -19.43 2.73 -20.03
C LEU A 266 -20.68 3.32 -20.71
N ARG A 267 -21.88 2.82 -20.38
CA ARG A 267 -23.15 3.29 -20.98
C ARG A 267 -23.62 4.65 -20.45
N GLY A 268 -23.12 5.09 -19.30
CA GLY A 268 -23.66 6.23 -18.57
C GLY A 268 -23.18 7.63 -19.01
N GLY A 269 -22.34 7.75 -20.04
CA GLY A 269 -21.74 9.04 -20.47
C GLY A 269 -20.71 9.63 -19.49
N GLU A 270 -20.90 9.44 -18.18
CA GLU A 270 -20.01 9.88 -17.10
C GLU A 270 -18.77 8.99 -16.87
N ALA A 271 -18.72 7.79 -17.47
CA ALA A 271 -17.65 6.83 -17.18
C ALA A 271 -16.30 7.13 -17.82
N ALA A 272 -16.21 8.13 -18.69
CA ALA A 272 -14.93 8.58 -19.23
C ALA A 272 -13.93 9.03 -18.14
N GLY A 273 -14.40 9.25 -16.90
CA GLY A 273 -13.57 9.64 -15.76
C GLY A 273 -13.52 8.68 -14.57
N TYR A 274 -14.18 7.51 -14.63
CA TYR A 274 -14.23 6.57 -13.48
C TYR A 274 -13.05 5.61 -13.41
N TRP A 275 -12.42 5.31 -14.53
CA TRP A 275 -11.32 4.36 -14.62
C TRP A 275 -10.02 5.10 -14.94
N LEU A 276 -8.91 4.63 -14.37
CA LEU A 276 -7.58 5.11 -14.75
C LEU A 276 -7.46 5.01 -16.25
N SER A 277 -6.92 6.04 -16.86
CA SER A 277 -6.82 6.17 -18.30
C SER A 277 -5.50 6.81 -18.66
N ARG A 278 -5.02 6.53 -19.87
CA ARG A 278 -3.86 7.24 -20.38
C ARG A 278 -4.30 8.66 -20.74
N GLN A 279 -3.48 9.64 -20.37
CA GLN A 279 -3.71 11.04 -20.74
C GLN A 279 -4.02 11.13 -22.24
N PRO A 280 -5.21 11.64 -22.63
CA PRO A 280 -5.56 11.72 -24.04
C PRO A 280 -4.59 12.68 -24.73
N ARG A 281 -4.13 12.31 -25.93
CA ARG A 281 -3.50 13.29 -26.83
C ARG A 281 -4.52 14.42 -27.11
N PRO A 282 -4.09 15.65 -27.41
CA PRO A 282 -5.02 16.73 -27.78
C PRO A 282 -5.98 16.25 -28.88
N GLY A 283 -7.29 16.25 -28.60
CA GLY A 283 -8.34 15.76 -29.52
C GLY A 283 -8.65 14.25 -29.48
N GLY A 284 -8.00 13.47 -28.60
CA GLY A 284 -8.21 12.03 -28.46
C GLY A 284 -9.22 11.63 -27.38
N SER A 285 -9.84 10.46 -27.53
CA SER A 285 -10.66 9.86 -26.47
C SER A 285 -9.79 9.30 -25.34
N SER A 286 -10.26 9.44 -24.11
CA SER A 286 -9.64 8.80 -22.94
C SER A 286 -9.84 7.28 -23.00
N ILE A 287 -8.73 6.53 -23.02
CA ILE A 287 -8.75 5.05 -23.08
C ILE A 287 -8.40 4.51 -21.69
N PRO A 288 -9.27 3.69 -21.08
CA PRO A 288 -8.98 3.06 -19.80
C PRO A 288 -7.69 2.23 -19.84
N LEU A 289 -6.84 2.44 -18.85
CA LEU A 289 -5.67 1.62 -18.58
C LEU A 289 -6.15 0.28 -18.01
N LEU A 290 -5.84 -0.81 -18.71
CA LEU A 290 -6.22 -2.15 -18.30
C LEU A 290 -5.01 -2.84 -17.65
N THR A 291 -5.25 -3.47 -16.51
CA THR A 291 -4.28 -4.29 -15.78
C THR A 291 -4.91 -5.65 -15.45
N THR A 292 -4.16 -6.55 -14.85
CA THR A 292 -4.62 -7.85 -14.40
C THR A 292 -4.87 -7.85 -12.90
N TRP A 293 -6.05 -8.33 -12.48
CA TRP A 293 -6.36 -8.55 -11.06
C TRP A 293 -6.99 -9.93 -10.89
N LYS A 294 -6.41 -10.77 -10.03
CA LYS A 294 -6.86 -12.15 -9.76
C LYS A 294 -7.11 -12.98 -11.04
N GLY A 295 -6.20 -12.84 -12.02
CA GLY A 295 -6.24 -13.56 -13.30
C GLY A 295 -7.28 -13.03 -14.31
N GLN A 296 -7.90 -11.88 -14.06
CA GLN A 296 -8.85 -11.25 -14.98
C GLN A 296 -8.32 -9.91 -15.49
N LEU A 297 -8.65 -9.58 -16.74
CA LEU A 297 -8.41 -8.25 -17.30
C LEU A 297 -9.39 -7.26 -16.68
N CYS A 298 -8.87 -6.23 -16.03
CA CYS A 298 -9.61 -5.30 -15.20
C CYS A 298 -9.23 -3.85 -15.50
N ALA A 299 -10.20 -2.94 -15.33
CA ALA A 299 -9.93 -1.52 -15.19
C ALA A 299 -9.77 -1.18 -13.70
N ARG A 300 -8.84 -0.28 -13.37
CA ARG A 300 -8.62 0.20 -12.00
C ARG A 300 -9.26 1.58 -11.81
N LEU A 301 -9.86 1.82 -10.65
CA LEU A 301 -10.55 3.06 -10.30
C LEU A 301 -9.65 4.28 -10.48
N ASN A 302 -10.16 5.37 -11.08
CA ASN A 302 -9.43 6.62 -11.14
C ASN A 302 -9.52 7.39 -9.81
N VAL A 303 -8.45 7.39 -9.02
CA VAL A 303 -8.43 8.10 -7.73
C VAL A 303 -8.19 9.61 -7.84
N THR A 304 -7.68 10.11 -8.97
CA THR A 304 -7.51 11.56 -9.19
C THR A 304 -8.85 12.24 -9.52
N SER A 305 -9.84 11.47 -9.98
CA SER A 305 -11.18 11.95 -10.23
C SER A 305 -12.02 11.93 -8.95
N GLY A 306 -12.31 13.12 -8.40
CA GLY A 306 -13.20 13.25 -7.25
C GLY A 306 -14.61 12.67 -7.49
N ALA A 307 -15.09 12.67 -8.74
CA ALA A 307 -16.36 12.04 -9.10
C ALA A 307 -16.29 10.51 -9.00
N ALA A 308 -15.19 9.91 -9.49
CA ALA A 308 -14.95 8.46 -9.41
C ALA A 308 -14.84 7.98 -7.96
N LEU A 309 -14.06 8.70 -7.13
CA LEU A 309 -13.96 8.40 -5.70
C LEU A 309 -15.32 8.47 -5.01
N ARG A 310 -16.10 9.55 -5.22
CA ARG A 310 -17.45 9.68 -4.64
C ARG A 310 -18.37 8.55 -5.10
N TRP A 311 -18.34 8.20 -6.38
CA TRP A 311 -19.10 7.08 -6.94
C TRP A 311 -18.74 5.75 -6.26
N TYR A 312 -17.44 5.49 -6.08
CA TYR A 312 -16.93 4.27 -5.46
C TYR A 312 -17.31 4.17 -3.97
N LEU A 313 -17.12 5.24 -3.20
CA LEU A 313 -17.49 5.30 -1.79
C LEU A 313 -19.02 5.17 -1.60
N ALA A 314 -19.81 5.83 -2.45
CA ALA A 314 -21.26 5.70 -2.43
C ALA A 314 -21.72 4.27 -2.75
N ARG A 315 -21.04 3.60 -3.70
CA ARG A 315 -21.28 2.18 -3.99
C ARG A 315 -20.98 1.31 -2.77
N ALA A 316 -19.85 1.51 -2.09
CA ALA A 316 -19.51 0.75 -0.89
C ALA A 316 -20.57 0.90 0.21
N ARG A 317 -21.02 2.14 0.49
CA ARG A 317 -22.11 2.41 1.46
C ARG A 317 -23.42 1.70 1.08
N ARG A 318 -23.82 1.80 -0.19
CA ARG A 318 -25.03 1.13 -0.71
C ARG A 318 -24.96 -0.38 -0.55
N LEU A 319 -23.82 -1.00 -0.88
CA LEU A 319 -23.65 -2.45 -0.76
C LEU A 319 -23.62 -2.91 0.69
N ARG A 320 -22.94 -2.16 1.57
CA ARG A 320 -22.95 -2.42 3.03
C ARG A 320 -24.37 -2.48 3.56
N GLN A 321 -25.19 -1.46 3.25
CA GLN A 321 -26.59 -1.40 3.66
C GLN A 321 -27.45 -2.49 3.00
N ALA A 322 -27.28 -2.71 1.69
CA ALA A 322 -28.09 -3.67 0.93
C ALA A 322 -27.87 -5.13 1.38
N LEU A 323 -26.65 -5.46 1.79
CA LEU A 323 -26.27 -6.81 2.22
C LEU A 323 -26.32 -6.98 3.75
N GLY A 324 -26.59 -5.93 4.51
CA GLY A 324 -26.57 -5.96 5.98
C GLY A 324 -25.19 -6.27 6.55
N ALA A 325 -24.12 -5.83 5.87
CA ALA A 325 -22.76 -6.09 6.30
C ALA A 325 -22.35 -5.10 7.41
N ALA A 326 -21.72 -5.61 8.47
CA ALA A 326 -21.12 -4.80 9.52
C ALA A 326 -19.83 -4.13 9.01
N TYR A 327 -19.03 -4.88 8.25
CA TYR A 327 -17.76 -4.41 7.71
C TYR A 327 -17.69 -4.45 6.19
N VAL A 328 -16.85 -3.57 5.65
CA VAL A 328 -16.42 -3.59 4.24
C VAL A 328 -14.91 -3.69 4.22
N ALA A 329 -14.40 -4.80 3.68
CA ALA A 329 -12.99 -5.00 3.43
C ALA A 329 -12.62 -4.54 2.02
N PHE A 330 -11.57 -3.76 1.88
CA PHE A 330 -11.01 -3.33 0.60
C PHE A 330 -9.71 -4.09 0.36
N GLU A 331 -9.62 -4.82 -0.75
CA GLU A 331 -8.43 -5.56 -1.21
C GLU A 331 -7.87 -4.92 -2.48
N GLY A 332 -6.55 -5.03 -2.70
CA GLY A 332 -5.89 -4.52 -3.91
C GLY A 332 -5.81 -3.01 -3.95
N VAL A 333 -5.65 -2.38 -2.78
CA VAL A 333 -5.48 -0.92 -2.67
C VAL A 333 -4.04 -0.54 -3.06
N GLU A 334 -3.10 -1.41 -2.71
CA GLU A 334 -1.67 -1.40 -3.03
C GLU A 334 -1.37 -1.58 -4.53
N GLY A 335 -0.09 -1.45 -4.89
CA GLY A 335 0.41 -1.63 -6.24
C GLY A 335 0.30 -0.39 -7.10
N ASN A 336 1.14 -0.29 -8.12
CA ASN A 336 1.19 0.84 -9.05
C ASN A 336 1.01 0.35 -10.49
N SER A 337 -0.20 0.55 -11.04
CA SER A 337 -0.54 0.06 -12.38
C SER A 337 0.21 0.76 -13.51
N PHE A 338 0.83 1.93 -13.27
CA PHE A 338 1.71 2.57 -14.25
C PHE A 338 3.07 1.87 -14.28
N LEU A 339 3.61 1.55 -13.11
CA LEU A 339 4.86 0.79 -12.98
C LEU A 339 4.72 -0.63 -13.56
N GLU A 340 3.60 -1.33 -13.26
CA GLU A 340 3.31 -2.67 -13.79
C GLU A 340 3.25 -2.72 -15.33
N LEU A 341 2.84 -1.62 -15.96
CA LEU A 341 2.65 -1.53 -17.41
C LEU A 341 3.79 -0.81 -18.12
N ASP A 342 4.85 -0.42 -17.39
CA ASP A 342 5.97 0.38 -17.89
C ASP A 342 5.51 1.66 -18.63
N VAL A 343 4.54 2.36 -18.04
CA VAL A 343 4.00 3.62 -18.55
C VAL A 343 4.32 4.74 -17.55
N PRO A 344 4.74 5.94 -18.00
CA PRO A 344 4.95 7.06 -17.10
C PRO A 344 3.68 7.41 -16.30
N ALA A 345 3.80 7.39 -14.97
CA ALA A 345 2.74 7.82 -14.08
C ALA A 345 2.62 9.37 -14.10
N PRO A 346 1.40 9.92 -13.99
CA PRO A 346 1.22 11.32 -13.59
C PRO A 346 1.96 11.60 -12.28
N ALA A 347 2.48 12.83 -12.10
CA ALA A 347 3.24 13.19 -10.89
C ALA A 347 2.47 12.90 -9.58
N GLU A 348 1.17 13.13 -9.58
CA GLU A 348 0.26 12.88 -8.44
C GLU A 348 0.11 11.40 -8.07
N LEU A 349 0.44 10.48 -8.98
CA LEU A 349 0.32 9.02 -8.80
C LEU A 349 1.68 8.32 -8.83
N ALA A 350 2.78 9.07 -8.70
CA ALA A 350 4.10 8.50 -8.55
C ALA A 350 4.23 7.75 -7.21
N GLY A 351 5.05 6.71 -7.16
CA GLY A 351 5.26 5.91 -5.96
C GLY A 351 3.96 5.28 -5.43
N ASP A 352 3.69 5.51 -4.14
CA ASP A 352 2.50 5.04 -3.43
C ASP A 352 1.31 6.02 -3.47
N GLY A 353 1.39 7.10 -4.25
CA GLY A 353 0.36 8.16 -4.27
C GLY A 353 -1.06 7.65 -4.54
N TYR A 354 -1.21 6.61 -5.38
CA TYR A 354 -2.52 5.96 -5.57
C TYR A 354 -3.06 5.36 -4.27
N THR A 355 -2.23 4.57 -3.58
CA THR A 355 -2.55 3.88 -2.33
C THR A 355 -2.92 4.89 -1.25
N GLU A 356 -2.15 5.96 -1.12
CA GLU A 356 -2.39 7.03 -0.14
C GLU A 356 -3.73 7.73 -0.37
N VAL A 357 -4.01 8.16 -1.60
CA VAL A 357 -5.27 8.85 -1.94
C VAL A 357 -6.47 7.93 -1.69
N LEU A 358 -6.39 6.66 -2.11
CA LEU A 358 -7.48 5.71 -1.91
C LEU A 358 -7.66 5.37 -0.43
N ALA A 359 -6.59 5.11 0.31
CA ALA A 359 -6.66 4.80 1.74
C ALA A 359 -7.28 5.96 2.54
N ALA A 360 -6.86 7.20 2.26
CA ALA A 360 -7.44 8.40 2.87
C ALA A 360 -8.94 8.53 2.54
N ALA A 361 -9.34 8.29 1.28
CA ALA A 361 -10.75 8.31 0.88
C ALA A 361 -11.56 7.21 1.58
N LEU A 362 -11.01 6.01 1.71
CA LEU A 362 -11.66 4.88 2.38
C LEU A 362 -11.82 5.10 3.88
N ALA A 363 -10.89 5.78 4.54
CA ALA A 363 -10.99 6.13 5.96
C ALA A 363 -12.27 6.92 6.28
N THR A 364 -12.80 7.69 5.32
CA THR A 364 -14.06 8.45 5.46
C THR A 364 -15.33 7.60 5.57
N LEU A 365 -15.24 6.28 5.36
CA LEU A 365 -16.36 5.34 5.50
C LEU A 365 -16.63 4.94 6.97
N GLY A 366 -15.70 5.28 7.87
CA GLY A 366 -15.78 5.06 9.32
C GLY A 366 -15.30 3.68 9.76
N ASN A 367 -15.49 3.37 11.06
CA ASN A 367 -14.91 2.23 11.77
C ASN A 367 -15.24 0.83 11.20
N GLY A 368 -16.30 0.72 10.40
CA GLY A 368 -16.66 -0.53 9.70
C GLY A 368 -15.82 -0.81 8.45
N THR A 369 -14.69 -0.13 8.28
CA THR A 369 -13.85 -0.20 7.08
C THR A 369 -12.56 -0.91 7.39
N ILE A 370 -12.27 -1.95 6.62
CA ILE A 370 -11.03 -2.72 6.73
C ILE A 370 -10.28 -2.50 5.43
N ILE A 371 -9.04 -2.01 5.50
CA ILE A 371 -8.15 -1.96 4.35
C ILE A 371 -7.19 -3.12 4.52
N SER A 372 -7.24 -4.07 3.58
CA SER A 372 -6.38 -5.26 3.59
C SER A 372 -5.40 -5.13 2.45
N ALA A 373 -4.14 -5.33 2.78
CA ALA A 373 -3.09 -5.42 1.79
C ALA A 373 -2.81 -6.90 1.48
N GLY A 374 -2.44 -7.21 0.23
CA GLY A 374 -2.41 -8.53 -0.40
C GLY A 374 -1.36 -9.52 0.12
N THR A 375 -1.34 -9.82 1.41
CA THR A 375 -0.74 -11.07 1.89
C THR A 375 -1.83 -12.14 1.94
N ARG A 376 -1.83 -13.05 0.95
CA ARG A 376 -2.65 -14.26 0.98
C ARG A 376 -1.80 -15.50 1.04
#